data_AF-A0A957IIP6-F1
#
_entry.id   AF-A0A957IIP6-F1
#
_cell.length_a   1.000
_cell.length_b   1.000
_cell.length_c   1.000
_cell.angle_alpha   90.00
_cell.angle_beta   90.00
_cell.angle_gamma   90.00
#
_symmetry.space_group_name_H-M   'P 1'
#
loop_
_entity.id
_entity.type
_entity.pdbx_description
1 polymer ?
#
loop_
_entity_poly.entity_id
_entity_poly.type
_entity_poly.pdbx_seq_one_letter_code
_entity_poly.pdbx_strand_id
1 'polypeptide(L)' 'MLGVEFISGPDQPEFNAQSQAVVRFLYEPNVSYEALAVDAEFEIVEGPKVVGHGKVISRKDAIS' A
#
# COMPACT_ATOMS: atom_id res chain seq x y z
N MET A 1 -12.02 -0.30 0.31
CA MET A 1 -10.83 -1.00 0.84
C MET A 1 -10.13 -1.65 -0.35
N LEU A 2 -8.82 -1.43 -0.50
CA LEU A 2 -8.03 -1.98 -1.61
C LEU A 2 -7.27 -3.21 -1.10
N GLY A 3 -7.39 -4.33 -1.81
CA GLY A 3 -6.60 -5.52 -1.52
C GLY A 3 -5.18 -5.35 -2.04
N VAL A 4 -4.19 -5.39 -1.13
CA VAL A 4 -2.77 -5.31 -1.47
C VAL A 4 -1.98 -6.41 -0.77
N GLU A 5 -0.89 -6.82 -1.38
CA GLU A 5 0.07 -7.77 -0.83
C GLU A 5 1.45 -7.13 -0.77
N PHE A 6 2.13 -7.21 0.37
CA PHE A 6 3.51 -6.77 0.50
C PHE A 6 4.45 -7.80 -0.13
N ILE A 7 5.23 -7.38 -1.12
CA ILE A 7 6.18 -8.25 -1.85
C ILE A 7 7.65 -7.89 -1.59
N SER A 8 7.90 -6.75 -0.92
CA SER A 8 9.22 -6.32 -0.48
C SER A 8 9.07 -5.31 0.66
N GLY A 9 10.08 -5.24 1.53
CA GLY A 9 10.11 -4.37 2.70
C GLY A 9 10.82 -5.05 3.87
N PRO A 10 10.85 -4.41 5.06
CA PRO A 10 11.41 -5.02 6.25
C PRO A 10 10.49 -6.16 6.76
N ASP A 11 11.09 -7.30 7.12
CA ASP A 11 10.36 -8.42 7.73
C ASP A 11 9.76 -8.04 9.10
N GLN A 12 10.41 -7.10 9.79
CA GLN A 12 9.99 -6.57 11.08
C GLN A 12 10.05 -5.04 11.02
N PRO A 13 8.93 -4.36 10.71
CA PRO A 13 8.90 -2.90 10.76
C PRO A 13 9.03 -2.41 12.21
N GLU A 14 9.82 -1.36 12.41
CA GLU A 14 9.96 -0.72 13.72
C GLU A 14 8.80 0.24 13.99
N PHE A 15 8.27 0.23 15.21
CA PHE A 15 7.23 1.16 15.63
C PHE A 15 7.72 2.60 15.59
N ASN A 16 6.87 3.50 15.09
CA ASN A 16 7.15 4.93 14.92
C ASN A 16 8.32 5.26 13.97
N ALA A 17 8.77 4.29 13.18
CA ALA A 17 9.76 4.50 12.12
C ALA A 17 9.08 4.56 10.74
N GLN A 18 9.74 5.21 9.79
CA GLN A 18 9.35 5.13 8.38
C GLN A 18 10.04 3.95 7.72
N SER A 19 9.30 3.21 6.91
CA SER A 19 9.83 2.10 6.12
C SER A 19 9.29 2.20 4.69
N GLN A 20 10.11 1.74 3.74
CA GLN A 20 9.66 1.58 2.36
C GLN A 20 9.30 0.12 2.11
N ALA A 21 8.18 -0.08 1.43
CA ALA A 21 7.71 -1.39 1.03
C ALA A 21 7.17 -1.33 -0.40
N VAL A 22 7.22 -2.46 -1.09
CA VAL A 22 6.60 -2.63 -2.41
C VAL A 22 5.37 -3.49 -2.23
N VAL A 23 4.24 -3.01 -2.75
CA VAL A 23 2.99 -3.74 -2.75
C VAL A 23 2.57 -4.14 -4.16
N ARG A 24 1.92 -5.29 -4.27
CA ARG A 24 1.23 -5.76 -5.47
C ARG A 24 -0.28 -5.67 -5.23
N PHE A 25 -1.01 -5.26 -6.27
CA PHE A 25 -2.47 -5.25 -6.26
C PHE A 25 -2.99 -6.67 -6.43
N LEU A 26 -3.94 -7.07 -5.58
CA LEU A 26 -4.56 -8.39 -5.67
C LEU A 26 -5.64 -8.47 -6.76
N TYR A 27 -5.89 -7.37 -7.48
CA TYR A 27 -6.93 -7.17 -8.48
C TYR A 27 -8.34 -7.48 -7.97
N GLU A 28 -9.12 -6.42 -7.80
CA GLU A 28 -10.52 -6.49 -7.38
C GLU A 28 -11.35 -5.82 -8.48
N PRO A 29 -12.25 -6.54 -9.19
CA PRO A 29 -12.87 -6.05 -10.43
C PRO A 29 -13.77 -4.81 -10.23
N ASN A 30 -14.20 -4.54 -9.00
CA ASN A 30 -15.07 -3.42 -8.65
C ASN A 30 -14.32 -2.26 -7.96
N VAL A 31 -12.98 -2.28 -7.95
CA VAL A 31 -12.18 -1.25 -7.28
C VAL A 31 -11.22 -0.60 -8.26
N SER A 32 -11.25 0.74 -8.33
CA SER A 32 -10.27 1.50 -9.12
C SER A 32 -8.97 1.65 -8.33
N TYR A 33 -7.89 1.13 -8.91
CA TYR A 33 -6.53 1.31 -8.39
C TYR A 33 -5.90 2.63 -8.87
N GLU A 34 -6.63 3.45 -9.64
CA GLU A 34 -6.18 4.80 -10.02
C GLU A 34 -6.03 5.72 -8.80
N ALA A 35 -6.79 5.47 -7.73
CA ALA A 35 -6.69 6.22 -6.47
C ALA A 35 -5.30 6.09 -5.80
N LEU A 36 -4.53 5.05 -6.11
CA LEU A 36 -3.14 4.88 -5.68
C LEU A 36 -2.18 5.58 -6.67
N ALA A 37 -2.41 6.87 -6.89
CA ALA A 37 -1.47 7.73 -7.61
C ALA A 37 -0.29 8.09 -6.70
N VAL A 38 0.83 8.53 -7.29
CA VAL A 38 1.93 9.11 -6.51
C VAL A 38 1.40 10.26 -5.66
N ASP A 39 1.92 10.38 -4.45
CA ASP A 39 1.48 11.27 -3.38
C ASP A 39 0.15 10.94 -2.70
N ALA A 40 -0.59 9.93 -3.16
CA ALA A 40 -1.77 9.46 -2.44
C ALA A 40 -1.41 8.96 -1.04
N GLU A 41 -2.16 9.44 -0.04
CA GLU A 41 -2.04 9.01 1.35
C GLU A 41 -3.11 7.96 1.67
N PHE A 42 -2.77 7.01 2.54
CA PHE A 42 -3.67 5.94 2.93
C PHE A 42 -3.41 5.46 4.36
N GLU A 43 -4.42 4.84 4.95
CA GLU A 43 -4.33 4.16 6.24
C GLU A 43 -4.09 2.66 6.03
N ILE A 44 -3.26 2.07 6.88
CA ILE A 44 -3.08 0.62 6.99
C ILE A 44 -3.94 0.15 8.14
N VAL A 45 -4.84 -0.80 7.86
CA VAL A 45 -5.82 -1.29 8.85
C VAL A 45 -5.62 -2.78 9.12
N GLU A 46 -5.73 -3.15 10.39
CA GLU A 46 -5.84 -4.55 10.85
C GLU A 46 -7.17 -4.70 11.61
N GLY A 47 -8.13 -5.41 10.99
CA GLY A 47 -9.50 -5.42 11.46
C GLY A 47 -10.09 -3.99 11.52
N PRO A 48 -10.66 -3.55 12.65
CA PRO A 48 -11.21 -2.20 12.80
C PRO A 48 -10.17 -1.14 13.23
N LYS A 49 -8.88 -1.48 13.36
CA LYS A 49 -7.85 -0.59 13.91
C LYS A 49 -6.92 -0.08 12.81
N VAL A 50 -6.65 1.23 12.82
CA VAL A 50 -5.54 1.81 12.06
C VAL A 50 -4.22 1.47 12.76
N VAL A 51 -3.32 0.80 12.04
CA VAL A 51 -2.01 0.36 12.53
C VAL A 51 -0.85 1.11 11.88
N GLY A 52 -1.13 1.92 10.86
CA GLY A 52 -0.13 2.74 10.19
C GLY A 52 -0.72 3.69 9.16
N HIS A 53 0.13 4.57 8.64
CA HIS A 53 -0.18 5.47 7.54
C HIS A 53 0.88 5.31 6.46
N GLY A 54 0.49 5.48 5.21
CA GLY A 54 1.37 5.35 4.07
C GLY A 54 1.16 6.46 3.07
N LYS A 55 2.19 6.66 2.25
CA LYS A 55 2.17 7.55 1.10
C LYS A 55 2.76 6.84 -0.10
N VAL A 56 2.09 6.91 -1.25
CA VAL A 56 2.61 6.33 -2.49
C VAL A 56 3.77 7.19 -2.99
N ILE A 57 4.99 6.64 -2.98
CA ILE A 57 6.21 7.35 -3.42
C ILE A 57 6.58 7.07 -4.88
N SER A 58 6.13 5.94 -5.42
CA SER A 58 6.30 5.61 -6.84
C SER A 58 5.25 4.57 -7.24
N ARG A 59 4.91 4.54 -8.53
CA ARG A 59 4.02 3.56 -9.13
C ARG A 59 4.67 3.07 -10.42
N LYS A 60 4.71 1.75 -10.59
CA LYS A 60 5.11 1.15 -11.86
C LYS A 60 3.82 0.76 -12.57
N ASP A 61 3.54 1.41 -13.69
CA ASP A 61 2.38 1.02 -14.49
C ASP A 61 2.60 -0.40 -15.03
N ALA A 62 1.52 -1.18 -15.03
CA ALA A 62 1.51 -2.44 -15.75
C ALA A 62 1.79 -2.10 -17.21
N ILE A 63 2.91 -2.58 -17.74
CA ILE A 63 3.30 -2.40 -19.14
C ILE A 63 2.13 -2.92 -19.98
N SER A 64 1.55 -2.05 -20.81
CA SER A 64 0.48 -2.38 -21.76
C SER A 64 0.94 -3.37 -22.81
#